data_AF-Q0SG56-F1
#
_entry.id   AF-Q0SG56-F1
#
_cell.length_a   1.000
_cell.length_b   1.000
_cell.length_c   1.000
_cell.angle_alpha   90.00
_cell.angle_beta   90.00
_cell.angle_gamma   90.00
#
_symmetry.space_group_name_H-M   'P 1'
#
loop_
_entity.id
_entity.type
_entity.pdbx_description
1 polymer ?
#
loop_
_entity_poly.entity_id
_entity_poly.type
_entity_poly.pdbx_seq_one_letter_code
_entity_poly.pdbx_strand_id
1 'polypeptide(L)'
;MVDELSLRLVPDALWEIVEPLIPPFVARPQGGGSAPADDRAVFTAIVYVLTSGCAWRHLPPSFGVTVPTAHRRFSAWVRDGVFERLHREVLDRLGSAGELDWTAAILDAASVRAKRGAH
;
A
#
# COMPACT_ATOMS: atom_id res chain seq x y z
N MET A 1 -13.67 9.09 -10.93
CA MET A 1 -13.49 9.78 -9.63
C MET A 1 -12.54 9.02 -8.69
N VAL A 2 -12.56 7.68 -8.66
CA VAL A 2 -11.53 6.87 -7.98
C VAL A 2 -10.22 6.81 -8.76
N ASP A 3 -10.30 6.78 -10.09
CA ASP A 3 -9.14 6.71 -10.98
C ASP A 3 -8.15 7.87 -10.79
N GLU A 4 -8.64 9.10 -10.67
CA GLU A 4 -7.83 10.30 -10.48
C GLU A 4 -7.17 10.37 -9.09
N LEU A 5 -7.89 9.95 -8.05
CA LEU A 5 -7.33 9.81 -6.70
C LEU A 5 -6.32 8.65 -6.64
N SER A 6 -6.58 7.56 -7.35
CA SER A 6 -5.66 6.43 -7.46
C SER A 6 -4.39 6.83 -8.18
N LEU A 7 -4.44 7.60 -9.27
CA LEU A 7 -3.26 8.11 -9.96
C LEU A 7 -2.50 9.14 -9.12
N ARG A 8 -3.20 9.96 -8.33
CA ARG A 8 -2.57 10.91 -7.41
C ARG A 8 -1.89 10.23 -6.24
N LEU A 9 -2.49 9.16 -5.70
CA LEU A 9 -1.99 8.43 -4.54
C LEU A 9 -1.01 7.29 -4.93
N VAL A 10 -1.16 6.75 -6.12
CA VAL A 10 -0.33 5.67 -6.64
C VAL A 10 -0.16 5.92 -8.14
N PRO A 11 0.72 6.87 -8.50
CA PRO A 11 1.10 7.08 -9.89
C PRO A 11 1.62 5.78 -10.51
N ASP A 12 1.50 5.63 -11.83
CA ASP A 12 1.97 4.42 -12.52
C ASP A 12 3.45 4.15 -12.25
N ALA A 13 4.30 5.19 -12.24
CA ALA A 13 5.71 5.07 -11.92
C ALA A 13 5.98 4.51 -10.51
N LEU A 14 5.15 4.87 -9.52
CA LEU A 14 5.25 4.28 -8.19
C LEU A 14 4.75 2.83 -8.20
N TRP A 15 3.67 2.56 -8.94
CA TRP A 15 3.12 1.22 -9.07
C TRP A 15 4.12 0.25 -9.70
N GLU A 16 4.85 0.66 -10.73
CA GLU A 16 5.91 -0.13 -11.37
C GLU A 16 7.03 -0.55 -10.39
N ILE A 17 7.28 0.25 -9.35
CA ILE A 17 8.25 -0.09 -8.29
C ILE A 17 7.60 -1.02 -7.25
N VAL A 18 6.34 -0.78 -6.90
CA VAL A 18 5.63 -1.50 -5.82
C VAL A 18 5.19 -2.90 -6.25
N GLU A 19 4.65 -3.04 -7.46
CA GLU A 19 4.12 -4.29 -8.00
C GLU A 19 5.08 -5.49 -7.83
N PRO A 20 6.38 -5.41 -8.20
CA PRO A 20 7.30 -6.52 -8.03
C PRO A 20 7.67 -6.82 -6.57
N LEU A 21 7.42 -5.89 -5.65
CA LEU A 21 7.71 -6.07 -4.21
C LEU A 21 6.58 -6.80 -3.49
N ILE A 22 5.36 -6.73 -4.03
CA ILE A 22 4.18 -7.37 -3.45
C ILE A 22 4.31 -8.89 -3.62
N PRO A 23 4.23 -9.67 -2.52
CA PRO A 23 4.26 -11.12 -2.62
C PRO A 23 3.06 -11.61 -3.44
N PRO A 24 3.27 -12.51 -4.42
CA PRO A 24 2.20 -12.99 -5.28
C PRO A 24 1.10 -13.66 -4.45
N PHE A 25 -0.15 -13.47 -4.85
CA PHE A 25 -1.27 -14.14 -4.22
C PHE A 25 -1.15 -15.66 -4.42
N VAL A 26 -0.84 -16.39 -3.34
CA VAL A 26 -0.89 -17.86 -3.34
C VAL A 26 -2.30 -18.29 -2.94
N ALA A 27 -3.06 -18.80 -3.91
CA ALA A 27 -4.36 -19.40 -3.64
C ALA A 27 -4.20 -20.55 -2.63
N ARG A 28 -5.07 -20.58 -1.61
CA ARG A 28 -5.02 -21.62 -0.59
C ARG A 28 -5.40 -22.97 -1.23
N PRO A 29 -4.69 -24.08 -0.96
CA PRO A 29 -4.92 -25.38 -1.60
C PRO A 29 -6.35 -25.94 -1.45
N GLN A 30 -7.07 -25.53 -0.40
CA GLN A 30 -8.42 -26.02 -0.09
C GLN A 30 -9.53 -25.38 -0.93
N GLY A 31 -9.20 -24.45 -1.86
CA GLY A 31 -10.21 -23.67 -2.57
C GLY A 31 -10.97 -22.70 -1.64
N GLY A 32 -11.63 -21.69 -2.23
CA GLY A 32 -12.43 -20.71 -1.46
C GLY A 32 -11.76 -19.37 -1.18
N GLY A 33 -10.83 -18.92 -2.03
CA GLY A 33 -10.39 -17.53 -2.04
C GLY A 33 -11.23 -16.71 -3.01
N SER A 34 -11.85 -15.60 -2.56
CA SER A 34 -12.34 -14.54 -3.46
C SER A 34 -11.25 -14.20 -4.48
N ALA A 35 -11.67 -13.82 -5.69
CA ALA A 35 -10.80 -13.32 -6.74
C ALA A 35 -9.71 -12.39 -6.16
N PRO A 36 -8.47 -12.43 -6.68
CA PRO A 36 -7.40 -11.58 -6.18
C PRO A 36 -7.93 -10.15 -6.14
N ALA A 37 -8.04 -9.58 -4.93
CA ALA A 37 -8.29 -8.15 -4.83
C ALA A 37 -7.17 -7.47 -5.62
N ASP A 38 -7.54 -6.55 -6.50
CA ASP A 38 -6.59 -5.77 -7.28
C ASP A 38 -5.54 -5.19 -6.31
N ASP A 39 -4.29 -5.67 -6.42
CA ASP A 39 -3.23 -5.33 -5.49
C ASP A 39 -2.94 -3.83 -5.53
N ARG A 40 -3.19 -3.17 -6.68
CA ARG A 40 -3.09 -1.72 -6.83
C ARG A 40 -4.20 -1.02 -6.09
N ALA A 41 -5.43 -1.51 -6.18
CA ALA A 41 -6.56 -0.94 -5.42
C ALA A 41 -6.34 -1.09 -3.90
N VAL A 42 -5.82 -2.24 -3.46
CA VAL A 42 -5.46 -2.49 -2.06
C VAL A 42 -4.36 -1.55 -1.60
N PHE A 43 -3.29 -1.42 -2.39
CA PHE A 43 -2.18 -0.51 -2.07
C PHE A 43 -2.65 0.93 -2.00
N THR A 44 -3.46 1.38 -2.96
CA THR A 44 -4.05 2.72 -2.99
C THR A 44 -4.91 2.99 -1.74
N ALA A 45 -5.75 2.03 -1.35
CA ALA A 45 -6.58 2.13 -0.15
C ALA A 45 -5.72 2.25 1.13
N ILE A 46 -4.64 1.48 1.22
CA ILE A 46 -3.68 1.55 2.33
C ILE A 46 -3.00 2.93 2.34
N VAL A 47 -2.46 3.38 1.20
CA VAL A 47 -1.81 4.70 1.07
C VAL A 47 -2.76 5.83 1.48
N TYR A 48 -4.03 5.76 1.10
CA TYR A 48 -5.04 6.73 1.53
C TYR A 48 -5.16 6.79 3.07
N VAL A 49 -5.29 5.63 3.74
CA VAL A 49 -5.42 5.57 5.20
C VAL A 49 -4.14 6.07 5.90
N LEU A 50 -2.99 5.76 5.34
CA LEU A 50 -1.69 6.19 5.86
C LEU A 50 -1.53 7.72 5.74
N THR A 51 -1.73 8.27 4.55
CA THR A 51 -1.53 9.70 4.25
C THR A 51 -2.59 10.61 4.89
N SER A 52 -3.86 10.17 4.94
CA SER A 52 -4.94 10.93 5.59
C SER A 52 -4.92 10.83 7.11
N GLY A 53 -4.20 9.85 7.67
CA GLY A 53 -4.20 9.58 9.10
C GLY A 53 -5.51 8.98 9.64
N CYS A 54 -6.52 8.76 8.80
CA CYS A 54 -7.85 8.34 9.25
C CYS A 54 -7.86 6.93 9.89
N ALA A 55 -8.92 6.61 10.62
CA ALA A 55 -9.13 5.25 11.10
C ALA A 55 -9.55 4.34 9.94
N TRP A 56 -9.15 3.07 9.96
CA TRP A 56 -9.47 2.09 8.93
C TRP A 56 -10.96 1.99 8.59
N ARG A 57 -11.85 2.16 9.58
CA ARG A 57 -13.32 2.19 9.40
C ARG A 57 -13.83 3.35 8.53
N HIS A 58 -13.02 4.37 8.30
CA HIS A 58 -13.33 5.51 7.45
C HIS A 58 -12.79 5.36 6.02
N LEU A 59 -12.21 4.20 5.67
CA LEU A 59 -11.82 3.90 4.30
C LEU A 59 -13.06 3.99 3.38
N PRO A 60 -13.04 4.85 2.34
CA PRO A 60 -14.14 4.97 1.41
C PRO A 60 -14.41 3.65 0.67
N PRO A 61 -15.68 3.22 0.54
CA PRO A 61 -16.02 2.01 -0.23
C PRO A 61 -15.73 2.15 -1.72
N SER A 62 -15.53 3.37 -2.22
CA SER A 62 -15.21 3.67 -3.61
C SER A 62 -13.92 3.01 -4.10
N PHE A 63 -12.97 2.69 -3.20
CA PHE A 63 -11.75 1.95 -3.57
C PHE A 63 -12.01 0.49 -3.98
N GLY A 64 -13.23 -0.04 -3.80
CA GLY A 64 -13.54 -1.44 -4.12
C GLY A 64 -12.86 -2.45 -3.18
N VAL A 65 -12.26 -1.97 -2.09
CA VAL A 65 -11.53 -2.78 -1.11
C VAL A 65 -12.23 -2.69 0.24
N THR A 66 -12.51 -3.84 0.84
CA THR A 66 -13.10 -3.89 2.18
C THR A 66 -12.07 -3.58 3.26
N VAL A 67 -12.48 -2.91 4.33
CA VAL A 67 -11.62 -2.58 5.48
C VAL A 67 -10.83 -3.79 6.02
N PRO A 68 -11.44 -4.97 6.24
CA PRO A 68 -10.70 -6.15 6.71
C PRO A 68 -9.65 -6.64 5.70
N THR A 69 -9.89 -6.46 4.40
CA THR A 69 -8.95 -6.85 3.35
C THR A 69 -7.75 -5.92 3.31
N ALA A 70 -7.99 -4.60 3.33
CA ALA A 70 -6.91 -3.60 3.38
C ALA A 70 -6.04 -3.78 4.63
N HIS A 71 -6.65 -3.95 5.80
CA HIS A 71 -5.92 -4.14 7.05
C HIS A 71 -5.08 -5.42 7.05
N ARG A 72 -5.66 -6.56 6.63
CA ARG A 72 -4.95 -7.85 6.56
C ARG A 72 -3.75 -7.77 5.61
N ARG A 73 -3.94 -7.15 4.43
CA ARG A 73 -2.87 -6.97 3.43
C ARG A 73 -1.79 -6.03 3.94
N PHE A 74 -2.15 -4.92 4.58
CA PHE A 74 -1.19 -4.04 5.24
C PHE A 74 -0.32 -4.80 6.25
N SER A 75 -0.93 -5.54 7.19
CA SER A 75 -0.18 -6.32 8.18
C SER A 75 0.74 -7.37 7.54
N ALA A 76 0.27 -8.07 6.49
CA ALA A 76 1.08 -9.03 5.76
C ALA A 76 2.27 -8.35 5.08
N TRP A 77 2.06 -7.24 4.38
CA TRP A 77 3.11 -6.51 3.68
C TRP A 77 4.12 -5.84 4.60
N VAL A 78 3.69 -5.37 5.77
CA VAL A 78 4.61 -4.91 6.83
C VAL A 78 5.51 -6.06 7.28
N ARG A 79 4.91 -7.22 7.62
CA ARG A 79 5.67 -8.40 8.06
C ARG A 79 6.63 -8.90 6.98
N ASP A 80 6.22 -8.85 5.72
CA ASP A 80 7.00 -9.31 4.57
C ASP A 80 7.99 -8.23 4.07
N GLY A 81 8.14 -7.11 4.80
CA GLY A 81 9.12 -6.06 4.51
C GLY A 81 8.89 -5.33 3.19
N VAL A 82 7.66 -5.28 2.68
CA VAL A 82 7.33 -4.62 1.40
C VAL A 82 7.66 -3.12 1.46
N PHE A 83 7.24 -2.45 2.53
CA PHE A 83 7.48 -1.01 2.70
C PHE A 83 8.96 -0.67 2.89
N GLU A 84 9.73 -1.53 3.57
CA GLU A 84 11.18 -1.35 3.75
C GLU A 84 11.93 -1.52 2.44
N ARG A 85 11.53 -2.50 1.60
CA ARG A 85 12.07 -2.68 0.25
C ARG A 85 11.70 -1.51 -0.65
N LEU A 86 10.45 -1.04 -0.58
CA LEU A 86 10.00 0.14 -1.33
C LEU A 86 10.83 1.37 -0.97
N HIS A 87 11.10 1.59 0.33
CA HIS A 87 11.95 2.70 0.77
C HIS A 87 13.35 2.65 0.15
N ARG A 88 13.97 1.46 0.12
CA ARG A 88 15.30 1.27 -0.50
C ARG A 88 15.26 1.51 -2.01
N GLU A 89 14.31 0.92 -2.73
CA GLU A 89 14.18 1.08 -4.18
C GLU A 89 13.94 2.54 -4.59
N VAL A 90 13.18 3.28 -3.79
CA VAL A 90 12.91 4.71 -4.01
C VAL A 90 14.18 5.53 -3.76
N LEU A 91 14.92 5.25 -2.68
CA LEU A 91 16.20 5.91 -2.40
C LEU A 91 17.25 5.62 -3.48
N ASP A 92 17.35 4.36 -3.93
CA ASP A 92 18.33 3.92 -4.93
C ASP A 92 18.05 4.50 -6.32
N ARG A 93 16.78 4.63 -6.71
CA ARG A 93 16.39 5.29 -7.98
C ARG A 93 16.52 6.81 -7.94
N LEU A 94 16.45 7.43 -6.75
CA LEU A 94 16.34 8.90 -6.58
C LEU A 94 17.55 9.55 -5.92
N GLY A 95 18.75 8.99 -6.06
CA GLY A 95 20.00 9.68 -5.72
C GLY A 95 20.25 11.00 -6.49
N SER A 96 19.28 11.57 -7.24
CA SER A 96 19.48 12.77 -8.07
C SER A 96 18.27 13.67 -8.33
N ALA A 97 17.03 13.37 -7.90
CA ALA A 97 15.87 14.21 -8.24
C ALA A 97 14.86 14.34 -7.10
N GLY A 98 14.45 15.57 -6.79
CA GLY A 98 13.58 15.97 -5.67
C GLY A 98 12.11 15.54 -5.74
N GLU A 99 11.81 14.32 -6.19
CA GLU A 99 10.49 13.67 -6.04
C GLU A 99 10.29 13.02 -4.66
N LEU A 100 11.28 13.20 -3.77
CA LEU A 100 11.43 12.60 -2.45
C LEU A 100 10.28 12.90 -1.47
N ASP A 101 9.54 13.99 -1.62
CA ASP A 101 8.62 14.43 -0.56
C ASP A 101 7.43 13.49 -0.39
N TRP A 102 6.90 12.96 -1.49
CA TRP A 102 5.62 12.26 -1.45
C TRP A 102 5.74 10.79 -1.04
N THR A 103 6.70 10.06 -1.61
CA THR A 103 6.94 8.65 -1.25
C THR A 103 7.55 8.53 0.14
N ALA A 104 8.43 9.46 0.55
CA ALA A 104 8.94 9.50 1.92
C ALA A 104 7.80 9.74 2.93
N ALA A 105 6.87 10.65 2.65
CA ALA A 105 5.72 10.90 3.52
C ALA A 105 4.82 9.64 3.69
N ILE A 106 4.60 8.86 2.64
CA ILE A 106 3.87 7.58 2.75
C ILE A 106 4.63 6.59 3.64
N LEU A 107 5.94 6.47 3.44
CA LEU A 107 6.78 5.52 4.16
C LEU A 107 6.92 5.88 5.63
N ASP A 108 7.04 7.17 5.95
CA ASP A 108 7.02 7.67 7.32
C ASP A 108 5.66 7.41 7.98
N ALA A 109 4.55 7.67 7.27
CA ALA A 109 3.21 7.36 7.76
C ALA A 109 3.00 5.85 7.98
N ALA A 110 3.51 5.01 7.08
CA ALA A 110 3.50 3.55 7.21
C ALA A 110 4.29 3.10 8.45
N SER A 111 5.50 3.63 8.65
CA SER A 111 6.37 3.32 9.78
C SER A 111 5.74 3.72 11.11
N VAL A 112 5.20 4.94 11.21
CA VAL A 112 4.48 5.42 12.40
C VAL A 112 3.28 4.53 12.72
N ARG A 113 2.50 4.13 11.70
CA ARG A 113 1.31 3.32 11.91
C ARG A 113 1.63 1.85 12.21
N ALA A 114 2.65 1.28 11.56
CA ALA A 114 3.13 -0.07 11.86
C ALA A 114 3.56 -0.19 13.32
N LYS A 115 4.28 0.82 13.85
CA LYS A 115 4.68 0.89 15.27
C LYS A 115 3.49 1.00 16.22
N ARG A 116 2.37 1.61 15.79
CA ARG A 116 1.16 1.80 16.62
C ARG A 116 0.16 0.62 16.58
N GLY A 117 0.30 -0.31 15.64
CA GLY A 117 -0.59 -1.48 15.50
C GLY A 117 -0.19 -2.72 16.33
N ALA A 118 0.90 -2.64 17.10
CA ALA A 118 1.47 -3.76 17.84
C ALA A 118 1.03 -3.84 19.32
N HIS A 119 -0.15 -3.30 19.67
CA HIS A 119 -0.59 -3.20 21.07
C HIS A 119 -1.99 -3.80 21.30
#